data_AF-A0A1H9LUA3-F1
#
_entry.id   AF-A0A1H9LUA3-F1
#
_cell.length_a   1.000
_cell.length_b   1.000
_cell.length_c   1.000
_cell.angle_alpha   90.00
_cell.angle_beta   90.00
_cell.angle_gamma   90.00
#
_symmetry.space_group_name_H-M   'P 1'
#
loop_
_entity.id
_entity.type
_entity.pdbx_description
1 polymer ?
#
loop_
_entity_poly.entity_id
_entity_poly.type
_entity_poly.pdbx_seq_one_letter_code
_entity_poly.pdbx_strand_id
1 'polypeptide(L)'
;MKSDNVKNIWIAVMMAAVLSVLSTSAFAAVSSNRSDLSIADTASVDHDALAHRYENMALAMQEKIQAQLEALSNKPRTSFFGRNGQRIKKHITYKINKYEKAARENMQKAIYHKQIAMEQSTRRAAAESAEAKDQSINKAGKRLDNTAGAL
;
A
#
# COMPACT_ATOMS: atom_id res chain seq x y z
N MET A 1 16.30 -36.45 28.87
CA MET A 1 16.81 -35.64 27.74
C MET A 1 16.32 -34.20 27.90
N LYS A 2 17.20 -33.24 27.61
CA LYS A 2 17.08 -31.81 27.98
C LYS A 2 15.99 -31.06 27.20
N SER A 3 15.18 -30.28 27.91
CA SER A 3 14.15 -29.35 27.40
C SER A 3 14.70 -28.25 26.47
N ASP A 4 16.00 -28.06 26.48
CA ASP A 4 16.69 -27.03 25.69
C ASP A 4 16.70 -27.39 24.20
N ASN A 5 16.67 -28.68 23.88
CA ASN A 5 16.62 -29.17 22.51
C ASN A 5 15.26 -28.86 21.85
N VAL A 6 14.17 -28.91 22.64
CA VAL A 6 12.81 -28.65 22.14
C VAL A 6 12.62 -27.16 21.85
N LYS A 7 13.16 -26.27 22.69
CA LYS A 7 13.12 -24.82 22.46
C LYS A 7 13.94 -24.42 21.23
N ASN A 8 15.10 -25.05 21.02
CA ASN A 8 15.94 -24.79 19.85
C ASN A 8 15.30 -25.30 18.54
N ILE A 9 14.58 -26.43 18.59
CA ILE A 9 13.79 -26.94 17.45
C ILE A 9 12.64 -25.99 17.11
N TRP A 10 11.91 -25.48 18.11
CA TRP A 10 10.83 -24.51 17.88
C TRP A 10 11.33 -23.18 17.29
N ILE A 11 12.51 -22.70 17.70
CA ILE A 11 13.14 -21.51 17.14
C ILE A 11 13.59 -21.73 15.69
N ALA A 12 14.08 -22.93 15.36
CA ALA A 12 14.49 -23.27 13.99
C ALA A 12 13.30 -23.38 13.02
N VAL A 13 12.17 -23.95 13.45
CA VAL A 13 10.94 -24.05 12.63
C VAL A 13 10.33 -22.67 12.35
N MET A 14 10.37 -21.74 13.32
CA MET A 14 9.87 -20.38 13.13
C MET A 14 10.74 -19.52 12.19
N MET A 15 12.04 -19.80 12.06
CA MET A 15 12.93 -19.08 11.12
C MET A 15 12.88 -19.65 9.69
N ALA A 16 12.44 -20.88 9.49
CA ALA A 16 12.37 -21.52 8.17
C ALA A 16 11.13 -21.11 7.33
N ALA A 17 10.14 -20.43 7.94
CA ALA A 17 8.88 -20.09 7.26
C ALA A 17 8.91 -18.78 6.44
N VAL A 18 10.09 -18.16 6.22
CA VAL A 18 10.18 -16.82 5.58
C VAL A 18 10.80 -16.82 4.18
N LEU A 19 11.05 -17.98 3.56
CA LEU A 19 11.73 -18.01 2.26
C LEU A 19 11.00 -18.82 1.17
N SER A 20 9.84 -18.35 0.73
CA SER A 20 9.26 -18.81 -0.55
C SER A 20 8.23 -17.84 -1.13
N VAL A 21 8.68 -16.67 -1.61
CA VAL A 21 8.05 -16.00 -2.76
C VAL A 21 9.15 -15.29 -3.56
N LEU A 22 9.94 -16.05 -4.33
CA LEU A 22 10.54 -15.48 -5.54
C LEU A 22 9.61 -15.88 -6.69
N SER A 23 8.68 -14.99 -7.03
CA SER A 23 7.93 -15.09 -8.28
C SER A 23 8.89 -14.85 -9.44
N THR A 24 9.23 -15.91 -10.15
CA THR A 24 9.87 -15.84 -11.47
C THR A 24 8.87 -15.27 -12.48
N SER A 25 8.98 -13.98 -12.82
CA SER A 25 8.31 -13.44 -14.01
C SER A 25 9.16 -13.80 -15.23
N ALA A 26 8.75 -14.87 -15.93
CA ALA A 26 9.29 -15.23 -17.23
C ALA A 26 8.92 -14.12 -18.24
N PHE A 27 9.92 -13.38 -18.70
CA PHE A 27 9.80 -12.46 -19.82
C PHE A 27 9.96 -13.29 -21.10
N ALA A 28 8.84 -13.75 -21.68
CA ALA A 28 8.82 -14.33 -23.01
C ALA A 28 8.52 -13.22 -24.01
N ALA A 29 9.53 -12.84 -24.79
CA ALA A 29 9.37 -12.05 -26.01
C ALA A 29 8.98 -12.98 -27.18
N VAL A 30 8.34 -12.40 -28.21
CA VAL A 30 7.74 -12.97 -29.46
C VAL A 30 6.20 -12.99 -29.36
N SER A 31 5.42 -12.31 -30.20
CA SER A 31 5.51 -12.08 -31.64
C SER A 31 4.76 -10.78 -32.03
N SER A 32 5.30 -10.03 -32.98
CA SER A 32 4.65 -8.91 -33.65
C SER A 32 3.42 -9.38 -34.45
N ASN A 33 2.22 -8.97 -34.02
CA ASN A 33 1.13 -8.72 -34.95
C ASN A 33 0.30 -7.52 -34.48
N ARG A 34 0.37 -6.43 -35.24
CA ARG A 34 -0.52 -5.29 -35.09
C ARG A 34 -1.90 -5.72 -35.57
N SER A 35 -2.82 -5.90 -34.63
CA SER A 35 -4.24 -5.76 -34.87
C SER A 35 -4.87 -5.23 -33.58
N ASP A 36 -5.12 -3.93 -33.61
CA ASP A 36 -6.24 -3.26 -32.97
C ASP A 36 -6.96 -4.07 -31.89
N LEU A 37 -6.37 -4.08 -30.71
CA LEU A 37 -7.07 -4.43 -29.49
C LEU A 37 -6.73 -3.29 -28.54
N SER A 38 -7.68 -2.35 -28.43
CA SER A 38 -7.91 -1.54 -27.25
C SER A 38 -7.25 -2.20 -26.06
N ILE A 39 -6.25 -1.52 -25.47
CA ILE A 39 -5.53 -1.97 -24.29
C ILE A 39 -6.59 -2.32 -23.25
N ALA A 40 -6.91 -3.61 -23.22
CA ALA A 40 -7.80 -4.20 -22.28
C ALA A 40 -7.15 -3.97 -20.93
N ASP A 41 -7.80 -3.10 -20.15
CA ASP A 41 -7.89 -3.24 -18.72
C ASP A 41 -6.51 -3.33 -18.04
N THR A 42 -5.79 -2.20 -18.03
CA THR A 42 -4.86 -1.95 -16.92
C THR A 42 -5.71 -2.05 -15.66
N ALA A 43 -5.72 -3.21 -15.01
CA ALA A 43 -6.51 -3.52 -13.83
C ALA A 43 -6.66 -2.25 -12.99
N SER A 44 -7.87 -1.69 -12.93
CA SER A 44 -8.06 -0.35 -12.36
C SER A 44 -7.55 -0.37 -10.92
N VAL A 45 -6.34 0.14 -10.72
CA VAL A 45 -5.68 0.07 -9.44
C VAL A 45 -6.45 0.99 -8.50
N ASP A 46 -7.11 0.42 -7.51
CA ASP A 46 -7.82 1.19 -6.49
C ASP A 46 -6.78 1.87 -5.58
N HIS A 47 -6.46 3.11 -5.95
CA HIS A 47 -5.50 3.92 -5.21
C HIS A 47 -6.02 4.32 -3.83
N ASP A 48 -7.34 4.34 -3.60
CA ASP A 48 -7.89 4.62 -2.29
C ASP A 48 -7.67 3.44 -1.33
N ALA A 49 -7.92 2.21 -1.82
CA ALA A 49 -7.59 0.99 -1.07
C ALA A 49 -6.09 0.87 -0.76
N LEU A 50 -5.22 1.23 -1.71
CA LEU A 50 -3.77 1.27 -1.50
C LEU A 50 -3.37 2.31 -0.46
N ALA A 51 -3.96 3.50 -0.51
CA ALA A 51 -3.70 4.54 0.48
C ALA A 51 -4.03 4.04 1.89
N HIS A 52 -5.24 3.51 2.08
CA HIS A 52 -5.67 2.96 3.36
C HIS A 52 -4.79 1.82 3.86
N ARG A 53 -4.34 0.93 2.96
CA ARG A 53 -3.41 -0.14 3.32
C ARG A 53 -2.10 0.42 3.89
N TYR A 54 -1.52 1.43 3.23
CA TYR A 54 -0.29 2.02 3.70
C TYR A 54 -0.48 2.84 5.00
N GLU A 55 -1.63 3.49 5.19
CA GLU A 55 -1.97 4.13 6.47
C GLU A 55 -2.04 3.11 7.60
N ASN A 56 -2.74 2.00 7.39
CA ASN A 56 -2.81 0.92 8.36
C ASN A 56 -1.44 0.33 8.67
N MET A 57 -0.57 0.18 7.67
CA MET A 57 0.82 -0.24 7.89
C MET A 57 1.61 0.78 8.70
N ALA A 58 1.38 2.09 8.51
CA ALA A 58 2.03 3.13 9.31
C ALA A 58 1.56 3.10 10.77
N LEU A 59 0.25 2.94 11.01
CA LEU A 59 -0.33 2.78 12.34
C LEU A 59 0.21 1.54 13.04
N ALA A 60 0.29 0.40 12.35
CA ALA A 60 0.89 -0.81 12.90
C ALA A 60 2.38 -0.65 13.26
N MET A 61 3.12 0.25 12.60
CA MET A 61 4.48 0.58 13.03
C MET A 61 4.50 1.44 14.29
N GLN A 62 3.55 2.37 14.44
CA GLN A 62 3.40 3.17 15.66
C GLN A 62 3.03 2.31 16.88
N GLU A 63 2.13 1.34 16.73
CA GLU A 63 1.82 0.36 17.76
C GLU A 63 3.07 -0.43 18.19
N LYS A 64 3.92 -0.84 17.24
CA LYS A 64 5.19 -1.51 17.55
C LYS A 64 6.16 -0.61 18.32
N ILE A 65 6.17 0.70 18.05
CA ILE A 65 6.97 1.67 18.81
C ILE A 65 6.46 1.74 20.25
N GLN A 66 5.14 1.89 20.43
CA GLN A 66 4.51 1.92 21.76
C GLN A 66 4.85 0.65 22.56
N ALA A 67 4.74 -0.53 21.94
CA ALA A 67 5.13 -1.79 22.58
C ALA A 67 6.61 -1.83 23.01
N GLN A 68 7.54 -1.24 22.23
CA GLN A 68 8.94 -1.14 22.65
C GLN A 68 9.12 -0.17 23.83
N LEU A 69 8.37 0.93 23.86
CA LEU A 69 8.41 1.92 24.93
C LEU A 69 7.83 1.36 26.24
N GLU A 70 6.71 0.63 26.17
CA GLU A 70 6.12 -0.05 27.31
C GLU A 70 7.04 -1.15 27.86
N ALA A 71 7.69 -1.92 26.97
CA ALA A 71 8.68 -2.90 27.40
C ALA A 71 9.89 -2.27 28.11
N LEU A 72 10.22 -1.01 27.80
CA LEU A 72 11.25 -0.24 28.50
C LEU A 72 10.76 0.28 29.85
N SER A 73 9.54 0.81 29.92
CA SER A 73 8.99 1.37 31.17
C SER A 73 8.76 0.30 32.24
N ASN A 74 8.39 -0.91 31.82
CA ASN A 74 8.15 -2.04 32.72
C ASN A 74 9.41 -2.68 33.30
N LYS A 75 10.61 -2.22 32.93
CA LYS A 75 11.89 -2.75 33.44
C LYS A 75 12.49 -1.84 34.52
N PRO A 76 13.02 -2.40 35.62
CA PRO A 76 13.69 -1.60 36.63
C PRO A 76 14.94 -0.93 36.04
N ARG A 77 15.24 0.30 36.46
CA ARG A 77 16.38 1.09 35.94
C ARG A 77 17.71 0.32 36.04
N THR A 78 17.84 -0.53 37.06
CA THR A 78 19.01 -1.38 37.31
C THR A 78 19.27 -2.39 36.21
N SER A 79 18.23 -2.86 35.50
CA SER A 79 18.35 -3.81 34.39
C SER A 79 19.12 -3.28 33.19
N PHE A 80 19.35 -1.96 33.13
CA PHE A 80 20.06 -1.31 32.04
C PHE A 80 21.48 -0.87 32.39
N PHE A 81 22.02 -1.31 33.53
CA PHE A 81 23.42 -1.07 33.88
C PHE A 81 24.37 -2.11 33.27
N GLY A 82 25.65 -1.75 33.22
CA GLY A 82 26.70 -2.58 32.64
C GLY A 82 26.58 -2.77 31.12
N ARG A 83 27.46 -3.61 30.58
CA ARG A 83 27.60 -3.83 29.12
C ARG A 83 26.36 -4.46 28.49
N ASN A 84 25.69 -5.36 29.21
CA ASN A 84 24.44 -5.99 28.75
C ASN A 84 23.28 -5.01 28.72
N GLY A 85 23.13 -4.18 29.76
CA GLY A 85 22.11 -3.14 29.81
C GLY A 85 22.25 -2.10 28.70
N GLN A 86 23.48 -1.64 28.42
CA GLN A 86 23.75 -0.75 27.30
C GLN A 86 23.43 -1.39 25.94
N ARG A 87 23.73 -2.69 25.76
CA ARG A 87 23.38 -3.42 24.53
C ARG A 87 21.86 -3.47 24.33
N ILE A 88 21.10 -3.74 25.40
CA ILE A 88 19.64 -3.75 25.35
C ILE A 88 19.10 -2.37 24.96
N LYS A 89 19.59 -1.29 25.57
CA LYS A 89 19.19 0.08 25.20
C LYS A 89 19.42 0.35 23.72
N LYS A 90 20.64 0.10 23.23
CA LYS A 90 20.98 0.30 21.80
C LYS A 90 20.07 -0.49 20.88
N HIS A 91 19.78 -1.74 21.21
CA HIS A 91 18.90 -2.60 20.40
C HIS A 91 17.47 -2.07 20.34
N ILE A 92 16.94 -1.60 21.46
CA ILE A 92 15.58 -1.05 21.51
C ILE A 92 15.51 0.28 20.76
N THR A 93 16.48 1.18 20.96
CA THR A 93 16.58 2.43 20.19
C THR A 93 16.66 2.16 18.69
N TYR A 94 17.46 1.17 18.27
CA TYR A 94 17.53 0.77 16.87
C TYR A 94 16.17 0.31 16.33
N LYS A 95 15.43 -0.52 17.09
CA LYS A 95 14.09 -0.96 16.69
C LYS A 95 13.11 0.20 16.55
N ILE A 96 13.08 1.12 17.52
CA ILE A 96 12.22 2.31 17.47
C ILE A 96 12.50 3.11 16.20
N ASN A 97 13.77 3.46 15.96
CA ASN A 97 14.17 4.21 14.77
C ASN A 97 13.79 3.49 13.46
N LYS A 98 13.90 2.15 13.44
CA LYS A 98 13.51 1.35 12.28
C LYS A 98 12.00 1.42 12.03
N TYR A 99 11.18 1.31 13.08
CA TYR A 99 9.73 1.42 12.96
C TYR A 99 9.29 2.84 12.61
N GLU A 100 9.93 3.87 13.14
CA GLU A 100 9.66 5.26 12.77
C GLU A 100 9.94 5.51 11.29
N LYS A 101 11.07 5.02 10.78
CA LYS A 101 11.41 5.11 9.36
C LYS A 101 10.35 4.42 8.51
N ALA A 102 9.96 3.20 8.87
CA ALA A 102 8.92 2.46 8.16
C ALA A 102 7.54 3.16 8.23
N ALA A 103 7.18 3.75 9.37
CA ALA A 103 5.94 4.51 9.52
C ALA A 103 5.92 5.72 8.58
N ARG A 104 7.02 6.48 8.51
CA ARG A 104 7.15 7.63 7.59
C ARG A 104 7.07 7.19 6.12
N GLU A 105 7.79 6.14 5.75
CA GLU A 105 7.78 5.63 4.36
C GLU A 105 6.39 5.14 3.95
N ASN A 106 5.67 4.44 4.83
CA ASN A 106 4.30 4.03 4.57
C ASN A 106 3.35 5.24 4.47
N MET A 107 3.48 6.23 5.35
CA MET A 107 2.66 7.44 5.27
C MET A 107 2.89 8.21 3.97
N GLN A 108 4.14 8.31 3.51
CA GLN A 108 4.46 8.94 2.22
C GLN A 108 3.80 8.21 1.05
N LYS A 109 3.81 6.87 1.05
CA LYS A 109 3.12 6.07 0.03
C LYS A 109 1.61 6.23 0.09
N ALA A 110 1.04 6.32 1.30
CA ALA A 110 -0.38 6.59 1.47
C ALA A 110 -0.77 7.93 0.85
N ILE A 111 -0.04 9.00 1.16
CA ILE A 111 -0.27 10.34 0.61
C ILE A 111 -0.17 10.32 -0.92
N TYR A 112 0.86 9.66 -1.47
CA TYR A 112 1.02 9.53 -2.92
C TYR A 112 -0.20 8.87 -3.58
N HIS A 113 -0.71 7.78 -3.02
CA HIS A 113 -1.88 7.11 -3.56
C HIS A 113 -3.17 7.93 -3.39
N LYS A 114 -3.34 8.67 -2.28
CA LYS A 114 -4.45 9.61 -2.11
C LYS A 114 -4.46 10.70 -3.18
N GLN A 115 -3.29 11.25 -3.51
CA GLN A 115 -3.17 12.27 -4.57
C GLN A 115 -3.61 11.72 -5.93
N ILE A 116 -3.22 10.49 -6.27
CA ILE A 116 -3.65 9.86 -7.53
C ILE A 116 -5.16 9.58 -7.52
N ALA A 117 -5.71 9.07 -6.41
CA ALA A 117 -7.14 8.82 -6.28
C ALA A 117 -7.95 10.12 -6.47
N MET A 118 -7.50 11.22 -5.86
CA MET A 118 -8.09 12.54 -6.05
C MET A 118 -8.03 12.98 -7.52
N GLU A 119 -6.88 12.87 -8.18
CA GLU A 119 -6.71 13.25 -9.58
C GLU A 119 -7.56 12.38 -10.54
N GLN A 120 -7.75 11.10 -10.22
CA GLN A 120 -8.67 10.22 -10.97
C GLN A 120 -10.12 10.64 -10.77
N SER A 121 -10.53 10.98 -9.55
CA SER A 121 -11.90 11.44 -9.27
C SER A 121 -12.23 12.75 -9.98
N THR A 122 -11.29 13.70 -10.02
CA THR A 122 -11.50 14.99 -10.70
C THR A 122 -11.57 14.83 -12.21
N ARG A 123 -10.71 13.98 -12.80
CA ARG A 123 -10.78 13.64 -14.23
C ARG A 123 -12.11 12.98 -14.60
N ARG A 124 -12.61 12.04 -13.79
CA ARG A 124 -13.90 11.38 -14.01
C ARG A 124 -15.05 12.39 -13.97
N ALA A 125 -15.10 13.25 -12.95
CA ALA A 125 -16.13 14.29 -12.85
C ALA A 125 -16.11 15.26 -14.05
N ALA A 126 -14.92 15.62 -14.54
CA ALA A 126 -14.78 16.47 -15.72
C ALA A 126 -15.28 15.77 -17.01
N ALA A 127 -14.99 14.48 -17.17
CA ALA A 127 -15.47 13.67 -18.29
C ALA A 127 -17.00 13.52 -18.26
N GLU A 128 -17.58 13.18 -17.10
CA GLU A 128 -19.05 13.08 -16.92
C GLU A 128 -19.77 14.39 -17.26
N SER A 129 -19.20 15.53 -16.87
CA SER A 129 -19.73 16.86 -17.22
C SER A 129 -19.67 17.15 -18.73
N ALA A 130 -18.58 16.73 -19.40
CA ALA A 130 -18.44 16.88 -20.84
C ALA A 130 -19.43 15.98 -21.62
N GLU A 131 -19.60 14.73 -21.19
CA GLU A 131 -20.56 13.78 -21.77
C GLU A 131 -22.01 14.26 -21.61
N ALA A 132 -22.37 14.78 -20.43
CA ALA A 132 -23.70 15.33 -20.17
C ALA A 132 -24.01 16.54 -21.09
N LYS A 133 -23.00 17.38 -21.35
CA LYS A 133 -23.15 18.52 -22.25
C LYS A 133 -23.33 18.06 -23.70
N ASP A 134 -22.53 17.11 -24.17
CA ASP A 134 -22.64 16.57 -25.54
C ASP A 134 -24.01 15.91 -25.79
N GLN A 135 -24.49 15.12 -24.82
CA GLN A 135 -25.81 14.49 -24.91
C GLN A 135 -26.95 15.52 -25.00
N SER A 136 -26.84 16.64 -24.28
CA SER A 136 -27.82 17.73 -24.33
C SER A 136 -27.84 18.46 -25.68
N ILE A 137 -26.67 18.67 -26.30
CA ILE A 137 -26.52 19.31 -27.61
C ILE A 137 -27.08 18.40 -28.71
N ASN A 138 -26.74 17.11 -28.67
CA ASN A 138 -27.24 16.13 -29.63
C ASN A 138 -28.77 15.99 -29.57
N LYS A 139 -29.36 16.02 -28.36
CA LYS A 139 -30.82 16.01 -28.18
C LYS A 139 -31.48 17.30 -28.70
N ALA A 140 -30.84 18.45 -28.58
CA ALA A 140 -31.36 19.71 -29.11
C ALA A 140 -31.33 19.75 -30.64
N GLY A 141 -30.22 19.29 -31.25
CA GLY A 141 -30.11 19.14 -32.71
C GLY A 141 -31.21 18.24 -33.29
N LYS A 142 -31.47 17.10 -32.65
CA LYS A 142 -32.49 16.11 -33.05
C LYS A 142 -33.96 16.56 -32.84
N ARG A 143 -34.18 17.75 -32.30
CA ARG A 143 -35.51 18.37 -32.20
C ARG A 143 -35.75 19.39 -33.30
N LEU A 144 -34.67 20.03 -33.77
CA LEU A 144 -34.74 21.07 -34.80
C LEU A 144 -34.90 20.47 -36.20
N ASP A 145 -34.24 19.36 -36.49
CA ASP A 145 -34.39 18.57 -37.72
C ASP A 145 -35.80 17.98 -37.89
N ASN A 146 -36.39 17.45 -36.82
CA ASN A 146 -37.75 16.90 -36.84
C ASN A 146 -38.84 17.97 -36.99
N THR A 147 -38.61 19.20 -36.52
CA THR A 147 -39.55 20.32 -36.75
C THR A 147 -39.43 20.90 -38.16
N ALA A 148 -38.28 20.77 -38.82
CA ALA A 148 -38.06 21.25 -40.18
C ALA A 148 -38.63 20.30 -41.26
N GLY A 149 -38.82 19.01 -40.95
CA GLY A 149 -39.42 18.02 -41.86
C GLY A 149 -40.95 17.93 -41.82
N ALA A 150 -41.63 18.75 -41.01
CA ALA A 150 -43.08 18.70 -40.79
C ALA A 150 -43.88 19.86 -41.42
N LEU A 151 -43.23 20.68 -42.27
CA LEU A 151 -43.84 21.74 -43.08
C LEU A 151 -43.71 21.38 -44.56
#